data_AF-A0A7X4D8P5-F1
#
_entry.id   AF-A0A7X4D8P5-F1
#
_cell.length_a   1.000
_cell.length_b   1.000
_cell.length_c   1.000
_cell.angle_alpha   90.00
_cell.angle_beta   90.00
_cell.angle_gamma   90.00
#
_symmetry.space_group_name_H-M   'P 1'
#
loop_
_entity.id
_entity.type
_entity.pdbx_description
1 polymer ?
#
loop_
_entity_poly.entity_id
_entity_poly.type
_entity_poly.pdbx_seq_one_letter_code
_entity_poly.pdbx_strand_id
1 'polypeptide(L)'
;MSVFRTHIWVVLIVTAFTVSGCVGPQQQKPPMTPLEIQSIQTREYEAPKKITFASVVSVFQDLGYTIKNADLNTGFINAESASQNTFIGPEAEIFIGVLGGVLGGQPARTTQSVEQTVATAFIEEIKDVTRVRLNFVMTRQSSSAQGQNSRRDTPILDVRIYTNAFERIENAVFIRSGE
;
A
#
# COMPACT_ATOMS: atom_id res chain seq x y z
N MET A 1 14.89 51.09 -38.77
CA MET A 1 15.66 49.98 -38.16
C MET A 1 15.74 50.01 -36.63
N SER A 2 15.15 50.97 -35.90
CA SER A 2 15.18 50.98 -34.41
C SER A 2 14.08 50.14 -33.75
N VAL A 3 12.90 50.01 -34.38
CA VAL A 3 11.72 49.34 -33.81
C VAL A 3 11.94 47.81 -33.63
N PHE A 4 12.69 47.19 -34.54
CA PHE A 4 13.01 45.76 -34.50
C PHE A 4 13.97 45.40 -33.34
N ARG A 5 14.88 46.30 -32.98
CA ARG A 5 15.76 46.14 -31.80
C ARG A 5 14.94 46.22 -30.51
N THR A 6 13.98 47.12 -30.42
CA THR A 6 13.14 47.27 -29.21
C THR A 6 12.27 46.03 -28.95
N HIS A 7 11.72 45.40 -30.00
CA HIS A 7 10.94 44.17 -29.84
C HIS A 7 11.78 42.96 -29.40
N ILE A 8 13.04 42.86 -29.85
CA ILE A 8 13.96 41.81 -29.41
C ILE A 8 14.25 41.90 -27.90
N TRP A 9 14.43 43.11 -27.36
CA TRP A 9 14.66 43.31 -25.92
C TRP A 9 13.41 43.03 -25.08
N VAL A 10 12.21 43.33 -25.59
CA VAL A 10 10.94 43.03 -24.89
C VAL A 10 10.67 41.52 -24.84
N VAL A 11 10.94 40.78 -25.91
CA VAL A 11 10.77 39.31 -25.94
C VAL A 11 11.75 38.61 -24.99
N LEU A 12 12.99 39.11 -24.89
CA LEU A 12 14.00 38.57 -23.97
C LEU A 12 13.64 38.76 -22.48
N ILE A 13 13.02 39.90 -22.13
CA ILE A 13 12.56 40.17 -20.75
C ILE A 13 11.32 39.34 -20.39
N VAL A 14 10.38 39.15 -21.32
CA VAL A 14 9.19 38.31 -21.07
C VAL A 14 9.56 36.83 -20.94
N THR A 15 10.58 36.38 -21.67
CA THR A 15 11.07 34.98 -21.58
C THR A 15 11.82 34.71 -20.27
N ALA A 16 12.47 35.72 -19.70
CA ALA A 16 13.16 35.59 -18.42
C ALA A 16 12.19 35.43 -17.22
N PHE A 17 10.95 35.92 -17.34
CA PHE A 17 9.95 35.82 -16.27
C PHE A 17 9.23 34.46 -16.20
N THR A 18 9.26 33.65 -17.26
CA THR A 18 8.55 32.35 -17.29
C THR A 18 9.37 31.18 -16.71
N VAL A 19 10.64 31.39 -16.37
CA VAL A 19 11.52 30.34 -15.81
C VAL A 19 11.57 30.38 -14.28
N SER A 20 10.89 31.32 -13.62
CA SER A 20 10.74 31.35 -12.15
C SER A 20 9.65 30.40 -11.66
N GLY A 21 9.59 29.18 -12.23
CA GLY A 21 8.88 28.06 -11.63
C GLY A 21 9.75 27.48 -10.53
N CYS A 22 9.58 27.97 -9.30
CA CYS A 22 10.10 27.27 -8.12
C CYS A 22 9.51 25.86 -8.11
N VAL A 23 10.33 24.86 -8.44
CA VAL A 23 10.16 23.51 -7.90
C VAL A 23 10.23 23.67 -6.39
N GLY A 24 9.06 23.77 -5.75
CA GLY A 24 8.95 23.77 -4.31
C GLY A 24 9.60 22.48 -3.76
N PRO A 25 10.28 22.53 -2.61
CA PRO A 25 10.82 21.34 -2.00
C PRO A 25 9.67 20.35 -1.82
N GLN A 26 9.74 19.22 -2.52
CA GLN A 26 8.83 18.10 -2.28
C GLN A 26 8.90 17.81 -0.79
N GLN A 27 7.77 17.91 -0.09
CA GLN A 27 7.63 17.48 1.29
C GLN A 27 7.92 15.98 1.34
N GLN A 28 9.20 15.62 1.42
CA GLN A 28 9.62 14.29 1.79
C GLN A 28 9.15 14.14 3.23
N LYS A 29 8.01 13.46 3.39
CA LYS A 29 7.52 12.99 4.69
C LYS A 29 8.73 12.45 5.44
N PRO A 30 9.10 13.00 6.62
CA PRO A 30 10.31 12.62 7.32
C PRO A 30 10.41 11.09 7.38
N PRO A 31 11.57 10.50 7.04
CA PRO A 31 11.73 9.06 7.19
C PRO A 31 11.51 8.73 8.66
N MET A 32 10.41 8.02 8.96
CA MET A 32 10.03 7.67 10.33
C MET A 32 11.18 6.92 10.98
N THR A 33 11.45 7.21 12.26
CA THR A 33 12.51 6.49 12.97
C THR A 33 12.12 5.02 13.14
N PRO A 34 13.07 4.07 13.16
CA PRO A 34 12.76 2.66 13.34
C PRO A 34 11.96 2.37 14.63
N LEU A 35 12.18 3.17 15.68
CA LEU A 35 11.46 3.07 16.95
C LEU A 35 10.00 3.50 16.81
N GLU A 36 9.75 4.59 16.08
CA GLU A 36 8.40 5.09 15.83
C GLU A 36 7.58 4.08 15.03
N ILE A 37 8.18 3.46 14.01
CA ILE A 37 7.53 2.37 13.24
C ILE A 37 7.16 1.20 14.15
N GLN A 38 8.04 0.80 15.06
CA GLN A 38 7.74 -0.29 16.00
C GLN A 38 6.58 0.04 16.94
N SER A 39 6.51 1.28 17.42
CA SER A 39 5.43 1.74 18.31
C SER A 39 4.06 1.73 17.61
N ILE A 40 4.04 2.00 16.31
CA ILE A 40 2.80 1.97 15.51
C ILE A 40 2.42 0.54 15.14
N GLN A 41 3.40 -0.36 14.98
CA GLN A 41 3.17 -1.74 14.59
C GLN A 41 2.79 -2.66 15.76
N THR A 42 2.86 -2.19 17.00
CA THR A 42 2.76 -3.07 18.18
C THR A 42 1.74 -2.54 19.18
N ARG A 43 0.87 -3.42 19.66
CA ARG A 43 -0.07 -3.15 20.77
C ARG A 43 -0.06 -4.30 21.77
N GLU A 44 -0.38 -4.00 23.01
CA GLU A 44 -0.49 -4.96 24.11
C GLU A 44 -1.94 -5.02 24.59
N TYR A 45 -2.41 -6.22 24.90
CA TYR A 45 -3.78 -6.49 25.34
C TYR A 45 -3.77 -7.34 26.62
N GLU A 46 -4.67 -7.01 27.55
CA GLU A 46 -4.89 -7.78 28.79
C GLU A 46 -5.88 -8.94 28.54
N ALA A 47 -5.48 -9.87 27.68
CA ALA A 47 -6.28 -11.05 27.34
C ALA A 47 -5.38 -12.26 27.05
N PRO A 48 -5.86 -13.49 27.31
CA PRO A 48 -5.07 -14.69 27.02
C PRO A 48 -4.82 -14.84 25.52
N LYS A 49 -3.65 -15.38 25.15
CA LYS A 49 -3.20 -15.52 23.76
C LYS A 49 -4.25 -16.10 22.83
N LYS A 50 -4.98 -17.12 23.28
CA LYS A 50 -6.02 -17.81 22.51
C LYS A 50 -7.16 -16.87 22.09
N ILE A 51 -7.61 -16.01 23.00
CA ILE A 51 -8.72 -15.07 22.74
C ILE A 51 -8.23 -13.94 21.82
N THR A 52 -7.04 -13.40 22.09
CA THR A 52 -6.43 -12.38 21.24
C THR A 52 -6.20 -12.90 19.82
N PHE A 53 -5.69 -14.13 19.67
CA PHE A 53 -5.48 -14.77 18.38
C PHE A 53 -6.78 -14.95 17.59
N ALA A 54 -7.82 -15.49 18.22
CA ALA A 54 -9.12 -15.64 17.57
C ALA A 54 -9.71 -14.29 17.14
N SER A 55 -9.49 -13.24 17.94
CA SER A 55 -9.94 -11.88 17.64
C SER A 55 -9.23 -11.29 16.42
N VAL A 56 -7.89 -11.42 16.34
CA VAL A 56 -7.12 -10.96 15.18
C VAL A 56 -7.56 -11.68 13.90
N VAL A 57 -7.75 -13.00 13.97
CA VAL A 57 -8.23 -13.79 12.82
C VAL A 57 -9.60 -13.31 12.35
N SER A 58 -10.53 -13.08 13.28
CA SER A 58 -11.87 -12.56 12.98
C SER A 58 -11.79 -11.21 12.28
N VAL A 59 -11.01 -10.26 12.82
CA VAL A 59 -10.87 -8.92 12.25
C VAL A 59 -10.25 -8.97 10.86
N PHE A 60 -9.26 -9.84 10.62
CA PHE A 60 -8.71 -10.03 9.28
C PHE A 60 -9.75 -10.53 8.28
N GLN A 61 -10.60 -11.48 8.69
CA GLN A 61 -11.69 -11.96 7.85
C GLN A 61 -12.75 -10.87 7.60
N ASP A 62 -13.12 -10.09 8.63
CA ASP A 62 -14.07 -8.97 8.52
C ASP A 62 -13.56 -7.86 7.60
N LEU A 63 -12.24 -7.65 7.56
CA LEU A 63 -11.56 -6.71 6.67
C LEU A 63 -11.41 -7.26 5.23
N GLY A 64 -11.86 -8.49 4.94
CA GLY A 64 -11.78 -9.10 3.62
C GLY A 64 -10.42 -9.73 3.29
N TYR A 65 -9.57 -9.99 4.29
CA TYR A 65 -8.35 -10.76 4.12
C TYR A 65 -8.63 -12.27 4.21
N THR A 66 -8.00 -13.04 3.35
CA THR A 66 -7.99 -14.50 3.40
C THR A 66 -6.79 -14.98 4.19
N ILE A 67 -7.01 -15.78 5.23
CA ILE A 67 -5.94 -16.38 6.04
C ILE A 67 -5.20 -17.44 5.20
N LYS A 68 -3.88 -17.28 5.02
CA LYS A 68 -3.02 -18.22 4.28
C LYS A 68 -2.31 -19.19 5.19
N ASN A 69 -1.78 -18.70 6.30
CA ASN A 69 -1.08 -19.49 7.30
C ASN A 69 -1.40 -18.91 8.67
N ALA A 70 -1.75 -19.76 9.63
CA ALA A 70 -2.04 -19.35 10.99
C ALA A 70 -1.62 -20.48 11.93
N ASP A 71 -0.74 -20.18 12.87
CA ASP A 71 -0.28 -21.13 13.87
C ASP A 71 -0.38 -20.50 15.26
N LEU A 72 -1.23 -21.09 16.09
CA LEU A 72 -1.50 -20.63 17.45
C LEU A 72 -0.28 -20.81 18.37
N ASN A 73 0.54 -21.83 18.15
CA ASN A 73 1.72 -22.10 18.98
C ASN A 73 2.77 -21.01 18.79
N THR A 74 3.10 -20.69 17.54
CA THR A 74 4.02 -19.60 17.20
C THR A 74 3.37 -18.23 17.32
N GLY A 75 2.03 -18.15 17.28
CA GLY A 75 1.30 -16.88 17.25
C GLY A 75 1.43 -16.14 15.93
N PHE A 76 1.89 -16.82 14.88
CA PHE A 76 2.09 -16.25 13.56
C PHE A 76 0.81 -16.37 12.72
N ILE A 77 0.41 -15.27 12.08
CA ILE A 77 -0.71 -15.22 11.15
C ILE A 77 -0.25 -14.48 9.90
N ASN A 78 -0.51 -15.07 8.74
CA ASN A 78 -0.33 -14.45 7.44
C ASN A 78 -1.66 -14.45 6.68
N ALA A 79 -2.09 -13.28 6.25
CA ALA A 79 -3.34 -13.05 5.54
C ALA A 79 -3.10 -12.21 4.28
N GLU A 80 -3.86 -12.48 3.22
CA GLU A 80 -3.76 -11.75 1.96
C GLU A 80 -5.11 -11.17 1.57
N SER A 81 -5.13 -9.92 1.10
CA SER A 81 -6.34 -9.33 0.52
C SER A 81 -6.70 -10.04 -0.80
N ALA A 82 -7.97 -9.95 -1.18
CA ALA A 82 -8.41 -10.38 -2.50
C ALA A 82 -7.54 -9.72 -3.59
N SER A 83 -7.01 -10.53 -4.50
CA SER A 83 -6.30 -10.08 -5.69
C SER A 83 -7.27 -9.31 -6.58
N GLN A 84 -7.05 -8.01 -6.77
CA GLN A 84 -7.71 -7.30 -7.86
C GLN A 84 -6.91 -7.55 -9.13
N ASN A 85 -7.41 -8.47 -9.96
CA ASN A 85 -6.93 -8.58 -11.33
C ASN A 85 -7.52 -7.39 -12.09
N THR A 86 -6.72 -6.37 -12.42
CA THR A 86 -7.15 -5.38 -13.41
C THR A 86 -7.21 -6.04 -14.78
N PHE A 87 -8.34 -6.68 -15.09
CA PHE A 87 -8.67 -7.09 -16.45
C PHE A 87 -8.95 -5.83 -17.26
N ILE A 88 -7.95 -5.36 -18.01
CA ILE A 88 -8.24 -4.48 -19.14
C ILE A 88 -8.97 -5.38 -20.16
N GLY A 89 -10.28 -5.19 -20.27
CA GLY A 89 -11.12 -5.99 -21.16
C GLY A 89 -10.76 -5.79 -22.63
N PRO A 90 -11.14 -6.75 -23.51
CA PRO A 90 -10.83 -6.72 -24.95
C PRO A 90 -11.40 -5.47 -25.65
N GLU A 91 -12.41 -4.84 -25.09
CA GLU A 91 -13.00 -3.60 -25.63
C GLU A 91 -12.13 -2.34 -25.41
N ALA A 92 -11.25 -2.34 -24.41
CA ALA A 92 -10.24 -1.28 -24.25
C ALA A 92 -9.01 -1.48 -25.15
N GLU A 93 -8.75 -2.70 -25.63
CA GLU A 93 -7.69 -2.99 -26.60
C GLU A 93 -7.97 -2.34 -27.96
N ILE A 94 -9.24 -2.24 -28.37
CA ILE A 94 -9.61 -1.63 -29.66
C ILE A 94 -9.41 -0.11 -29.61
N PHE A 95 -9.80 0.55 -28.51
CA PHE A 95 -9.63 2.00 -28.38
C PHE A 95 -8.14 2.39 -28.31
N ILE A 96 -7.33 1.66 -27.56
CA ILE A 96 -5.89 1.93 -27.43
C ILE A 96 -5.08 1.41 -28.62
N GLY A 97 -5.48 0.30 -29.25
CA GLY A 97 -4.84 -0.27 -30.42
C GLY A 97 -5.09 0.52 -31.71
N VAL A 98 -6.31 1.07 -31.89
CA VAL A 98 -6.65 1.85 -33.09
C VAL A 98 -6.17 3.30 -32.98
N LEU A 99 -6.28 3.95 -31.80
CA LEU A 99 -5.74 5.32 -31.63
C LEU A 99 -4.23 5.35 -31.35
N GLY A 100 -3.67 4.34 -30.69
CA GLY A 100 -2.22 4.22 -30.43
C GLY A 100 -1.42 3.60 -31.57
N GLY A 101 -2.07 2.89 -32.51
CA GLY A 101 -1.41 2.26 -33.65
C GLY A 101 -1.05 3.21 -34.80
N VAL A 102 -1.77 4.32 -34.96
CA VAL A 102 -1.55 5.29 -36.07
C VAL A 102 -0.52 6.37 -35.73
N LEU A 103 -0.20 6.60 -34.45
CA LEU A 103 0.72 7.67 -34.00
C LEU A 103 2.04 7.17 -33.38
N GLY A 104 2.45 5.94 -33.64
CA GLY A 104 3.76 5.45 -33.21
C GLY A 104 3.74 4.69 -31.88
N GLY A 105 3.09 3.52 -31.91
CA GLY A 105 3.72 2.26 -31.49
C GLY A 105 3.93 2.02 -30.00
N GLN A 106 2.93 1.43 -29.35
CA GLN A 106 3.13 0.19 -28.59
C GLN A 106 1.78 -0.53 -28.39
N PRO A 107 1.71 -1.86 -28.59
CA PRO A 107 0.54 -2.61 -28.14
C PRO A 107 0.44 -2.45 -26.61
N ALA A 108 -0.74 -2.05 -26.11
CA ALA A 108 -1.03 -2.08 -24.69
C ALA A 108 -0.89 -3.51 -24.20
N ARG A 109 0.28 -3.84 -23.64
CA ARG A 109 0.55 -5.15 -23.07
C ARG A 109 -0.42 -5.35 -21.92
N THR A 110 -1.25 -6.39 -22.00
CA THR A 110 -2.09 -6.91 -20.93
C THR A 110 -1.19 -7.22 -19.72
N THR A 111 -0.94 -6.21 -18.91
CA THR A 111 -0.13 -6.34 -17.71
C THR A 111 -1.08 -6.82 -16.64
N GLN A 112 -1.10 -8.13 -16.39
CA GLN A 112 -1.79 -8.71 -15.25
C GLN A 112 -1.05 -8.24 -14.00
N SER A 113 -1.38 -7.03 -13.55
CA SER A 113 -0.90 -6.48 -12.29
C SER A 113 -1.87 -6.96 -11.23
N VAL A 114 -1.46 -8.00 -10.52
CA VAL A 114 -2.11 -8.46 -9.30
C VAL A 114 -1.59 -7.55 -8.18
N GLU A 115 -2.45 -6.65 -7.71
CA GLU A 115 -2.18 -5.85 -6.51
C GLU A 115 -2.82 -6.56 -5.31
N GLN A 116 -1.98 -7.02 -4.38
CA GLN A 116 -2.40 -7.71 -3.15
C GLN A 116 -1.78 -7.02 -1.94
N THR A 117 -2.56 -6.85 -0.88
CA THR A 117 -2.05 -6.43 0.42
C THR A 117 -1.87 -7.66 1.29
N VAL A 118 -0.65 -7.88 1.76
CA VAL A 118 -0.29 -8.95 2.69
C VAL A 118 -0.25 -8.37 4.09
N ALA A 119 -1.05 -8.92 4.99
CA ALA A 119 -1.08 -8.59 6.41
C ALA A 119 -0.46 -9.74 7.21
N THR A 120 0.57 -9.44 7.98
CA THR A 120 1.21 -10.40 8.90
C THR A 120 0.96 -9.94 10.33
N ALA A 121 0.49 -10.84 11.18
CA ALA A 121 0.38 -10.62 12.61
C ALA A 121 1.28 -11.61 13.37
N PHE A 122 1.90 -11.13 14.43
CA PHE A 122 2.66 -11.93 15.38
C PHE A 122 2.15 -11.68 16.79
N ILE A 123 1.81 -12.74 17.51
CA ILE A 123 1.12 -12.69 18.79
C ILE A 123 1.94 -13.47 19.81
N GLU A 124 2.47 -12.78 20.80
CA GLU A 124 3.24 -13.37 21.89
C GLU A 124 2.58 -13.10 23.25
N GLU A 125 2.66 -14.06 24.15
CA GLU A 125 2.15 -13.93 25.51
C GLU A 125 3.32 -13.68 26.45
N ILE A 126 3.23 -12.60 27.23
CA ILE A 126 4.25 -12.17 28.18
C ILE A 126 3.57 -12.00 29.52
N LYS A 127 3.67 -13.03 30.37
CA LYS A 127 3.00 -13.09 31.69
C LYS A 127 1.48 -12.93 31.53
N ASP A 128 0.92 -11.79 31.93
CA ASP A 128 -0.51 -11.51 31.92
C ASP A 128 -0.95 -10.65 30.72
N VAL A 129 0.00 -10.24 29.86
CA VAL A 129 -0.28 -9.42 28.68
C VAL A 129 0.05 -10.17 27.39
N THR A 130 -0.82 -10.04 26.39
CA THR A 130 -0.56 -10.53 25.04
C THR A 130 -0.15 -9.37 24.16
N ARG A 131 1.05 -9.44 23.59
CA ARG A 131 1.56 -8.47 22.63
C ARG A 131 1.22 -8.91 21.21
N VAL A 132 0.65 -8.00 20.44
CA VAL A 132 0.29 -8.18 19.04
C VAL A 132 1.09 -7.21 18.20
N ARG A 133 1.85 -7.73 17.25
CA ARG A 133 2.56 -6.97 16.24
C ARG A 133 1.93 -7.19 14.88
N LEU A 134 1.58 -6.11 14.20
CA LEU A 134 1.04 -6.12 12.83
C LEU A 134 2.06 -5.56 11.84
N ASN A 135 2.07 -6.13 10.64
CA ASN A 135 2.83 -5.63 9.51
C ASN A 135 1.98 -5.72 8.24
N PHE A 136 1.90 -4.64 7.48
CA PHE A 136 1.18 -4.57 6.23
C PHE A 136 2.16 -4.29 5.09
N VAL A 137 2.16 -5.16 4.08
CA VAL A 137 3.03 -5.07 2.91
C VAL A 137 2.17 -5.15 1.66
N MET A 138 2.23 -4.12 0.81
CA MET A 138 1.61 -4.17 -0.50
C MET A 138 2.54 -4.91 -1.45
N THR A 139 2.08 -6.04 -1.97
CA THR A 139 2.76 -6.83 -3.00
C THR A 139 2.09 -6.52 -4.34
N ARG A 140 2.84 -5.86 -5.23
CA ARG A 140 2.43 -5.71 -6.63
C ARG A 140 3.15 -6.77 -7.46
N GLN A 141 2.40 -7.74 -7.95
CA GLN A 141 2.90 -8.78 -8.83
C GLN A 141 2.44 -8.48 -10.25
N SER A 142 3.35 -8.01 -11.11
CA SER A 142 3.06 -7.88 -12.54
C SER A 142 3.54 -9.14 -13.26
N SER A 143 2.61 -9.92 -13.77
CA SER A 143 2.90 -11.04 -14.67
C SER A 143 2.84 -10.51 -16.10
N SER A 144 3.98 -10.48 -16.79
CA SER A 144 4.00 -10.20 -18.24
C SER A 144 3.74 -11.49 -19.01
N ALA A 145 3.11 -11.39 -20.19
CA ALA A 145 2.83 -12.53 -21.09
C ALA A 145 4.08 -13.36 -21.50
N GLN A 146 5.29 -12.88 -21.17
CA GLN A 146 6.58 -13.51 -21.41
C GLN A 146 7.20 -14.10 -20.11
N GLY A 147 6.38 -14.57 -19.16
CA GLY A 147 6.84 -15.34 -17.98
C GLY A 147 7.76 -14.60 -17.00
N GLN A 148 8.00 -13.30 -17.17
CA GLN A 148 8.73 -12.50 -16.20
C GLN A 148 7.78 -12.03 -15.11
N ASN A 149 7.93 -12.62 -13.91
CA ASN A 149 7.28 -12.17 -12.69
C ASN A 149 8.13 -11.05 -12.07
N SER A 150 7.62 -9.82 -12.07
CA SER A 150 8.20 -8.75 -11.25
C SER A 150 7.33 -8.60 -10.00
N ARG A 151 7.89 -9.00 -8.86
CA ARG A 151 7.29 -8.84 -7.54
C ARG A 151 7.93 -7.62 -6.87
N ARG A 152 7.13 -6.61 -6.55
CA ARG A 152 7.57 -5.43 -5.81
C ARG A 152 6.80 -5.34 -4.50
N ASP A 153 7.52 -5.46 -3.40
CA ASP A 153 6.98 -5.41 -2.05
C ASP A 153 7.27 -4.03 -1.46
N THR A 154 6.22 -3.25 -1.18
CA THR A 154 6.34 -1.93 -0.54
C THR A 154 5.64 -1.96 0.83
N PRO A 155 6.36 -1.68 1.94
CA PRO A 155 5.75 -1.66 3.26
C PRO A 155 4.76 -0.50 3.39
N ILE A 156 3.59 -0.77 3.95
CA ILE A 156 2.56 0.24 4.21
C ILE A 156 2.81 0.81 5.60
N LEU A 157 3.28 2.06 5.67
CA LEU A 157 3.57 2.79 6.91
C LEU A 157 2.54 3.90 7.16
N ASP A 158 1.25 3.58 7.00
CA ASP A 158 0.16 4.50 7.30
C ASP A 158 -0.42 4.23 8.69
N VAL A 159 -0.17 5.18 9.60
CA VAL A 159 -0.66 5.15 11.00
C VAL A 159 -2.16 4.86 11.07
N ARG A 160 -2.97 5.41 10.15
CA ARG A 160 -4.43 5.27 10.19
C ARG A 160 -4.88 3.83 9.98
N ILE A 161 -4.16 3.08 9.14
CA ILE A 161 -4.46 1.66 8.87
C ILE A 161 -4.17 0.83 10.12
N TYR A 162 -3.01 1.07 10.76
CA TYR A 162 -2.68 0.41 12.02
C TYR A 162 -3.67 0.75 13.12
N THR A 163 -3.97 2.03 13.34
CA THR A 163 -4.94 2.47 14.35
C THR A 163 -6.29 1.80 14.15
N ASN A 164 -6.85 1.81 12.93
CA ASN A 164 -8.16 1.20 12.69
C ASN A 164 -8.15 -0.33 12.88
N ALA A 165 -7.07 -1.00 12.48
CA ALA A 165 -6.93 -2.44 12.70
C ALA A 165 -6.87 -2.77 14.20
N PHE A 166 -6.09 -2.01 14.98
CA PHE A 166 -5.99 -2.23 16.42
C PHE A 166 -7.28 -1.92 17.16
N GLU A 167 -7.99 -0.82 16.83
CA GLU A 167 -9.30 -0.51 17.42
C GLU A 167 -10.31 -1.65 17.19
N ARG A 168 -10.32 -2.25 15.99
CA ARG A 168 -11.19 -3.40 15.70
C ARG A 168 -10.79 -4.64 16.50
N ILE A 169 -9.50 -4.91 16.62
CA ILE A 169 -8.97 -6.03 17.43
C ILE A 169 -9.32 -5.82 18.89
N GLU A 170 -9.14 -4.62 19.44
CA GLU A 170 -9.47 -4.27 20.81
C GLU A 170 -10.95 -4.52 21.10
N ASN A 171 -11.85 -4.05 20.24
CA ASN A 171 -13.28 -4.31 20.38
C ASN A 171 -13.60 -5.82 20.33
N ALA A 172 -13.00 -6.57 19.40
CA ALA A 172 -13.22 -8.01 19.28
C ALA A 172 -12.69 -8.79 20.50
N VAL A 173 -11.52 -8.40 21.02
CA VAL A 173 -10.93 -8.97 22.24
C VAL A 173 -11.82 -8.67 23.44
N PHE A 174 -12.26 -7.43 23.60
CA PHE A 174 -13.14 -7.02 24.69
C PHE A 174 -14.43 -7.83 24.71
N ILE A 175 -15.10 -7.97 23.56
CA ILE A 175 -16.33 -8.76 23.43
C ILE A 175 -16.09 -10.21 23.86
N ARG A 176 -15.04 -10.86 23.36
CA ARG A 176 -14.75 -12.28 23.68
C ARG A 176 -14.22 -12.50 25.09
N SER A 177 -13.60 -11.49 25.70
CA SER A 177 -13.13 -11.58 27.09
C SER A 177 -14.25 -11.43 28.11
N GLY A 178 -15.39 -10.86 27.71
CA GLY A 178 -16.58 -10.68 28.53
C GLY A 178 -17.60 -11.82 28.44
N GLU A 179 -17.38 -12.80 27.57
CA GLU A 179 -18.17 -14.04 27.46
C GLU A 179 -17.68 -15.12 28.44
#